data_AF-A0A9P6U731-F1
#
_entry.id   AF-A0A9P6U731-F1
#
_cell.length_a   1.000
_cell.length_b   1.000
_cell.length_c   1.000
_cell.angle_alpha   90.00
_cell.angle_beta   90.00
_cell.angle_gamma   90.00
#
_symmetry.space_group_name_H-M   'P 1'
#
loop_
_entity.id
_entity.type
_entity.pdbx_description
1 polymer ?
#
loop_
_entity_poly.entity_id
_entity_poly.type
_entity_poly.pdbx_seq_one_letter_code
_entity_poly.pdbx_strand_id
1 'polypeptide(L)'
;MSSHRGPHRGVIEEEDATTLKLGEGYEESACLFISEVKILLEATQRPNTSEVYQKTVNYVNQFNRFTNADVVREVRKGMNEEPIRTILKGFELTQLANLCCEEAEEAKALVPSLANKIDDDALQNFLNTILDLKKFQT
;
A
#
# COMPACT_ATOMS: atom_id res chain seq x y z
N MET A 1 3.96 28.04 -30.48
CA MET A 1 3.84 28.72 -29.18
C MET A 1 2.39 29.13 -28.97
N SER A 2 1.66 28.46 -28.08
CA SER A 2 0.54 29.09 -27.36
C SER A 2 0.25 28.25 -26.13
N SER A 3 0.87 28.66 -25.03
CA SER A 3 0.68 28.11 -23.70
C SER A 3 -0.70 28.52 -23.19
N HIS A 4 -1.64 27.58 -23.15
CA HIS A 4 -2.91 27.77 -22.44
C HIS A 4 -2.69 27.43 -20.96
N ARG A 5 -1.94 28.28 -20.25
CA ARG A 5 -2.02 28.35 -18.79
C ARG A 5 -3.13 29.33 -18.44
N GLY A 6 -4.36 28.81 -18.39
CA GLY A 6 -5.43 29.47 -17.66
C GLY A 6 -5.09 29.52 -16.16
N PRO A 7 -5.61 30.49 -15.40
CA PRO A 7 -5.43 30.49 -13.96
C PRO A 7 -6.16 29.27 -13.39
N HIS A 8 -5.43 28.34 -12.75
CA HIS A 8 -6.04 27.35 -11.86
C HIS A 8 -6.66 28.12 -10.69
N ARG A 9 -7.89 28.59 -10.91
CA ARG A 9 -8.77 29.11 -9.88
C ARG A 9 -9.02 27.92 -8.96
N GLY A 10 -8.41 27.97 -7.76
CA GLY A 10 -8.27 26.84 -6.85
C GLY A 10 -9.60 26.22 -6.44
N VAL A 11 -10.07 25.25 -7.22
CA VAL A 11 -10.87 24.16 -6.69
C VAL A 11 -9.86 23.29 -5.95
N ILE A 12 -9.82 23.44 -4.63
CA ILE A 12 -9.19 22.43 -3.79
C ILE A 12 -10.09 21.21 -3.93
N GLU A 13 -9.65 20.20 -4.68
CA GLU A 13 -10.35 18.92 -4.66
C GLU A 13 -10.28 18.39 -3.23
N GLU A 14 -11.44 18.04 -2.68
CA GLU A 14 -11.53 17.52 -1.32
C GLU A 14 -11.12 16.04 -1.33
N GLU A 15 -9.81 15.82 -1.20
CA GLU A 15 -9.20 14.50 -1.08
C GLU A 15 -9.53 13.90 0.30
N ASP A 16 -9.89 12.61 0.31
CA ASP A 16 -10.24 11.85 1.50
C ASP A 16 -9.90 10.37 1.30
N ALA A 17 -8.80 9.93 1.92
CA ALA A 17 -8.35 8.55 1.86
C ALA A 17 -9.33 7.57 2.54
N THR A 18 -10.17 8.03 3.48
CA THR A 18 -11.18 7.16 4.13
C THR A 18 -12.27 6.72 3.17
N THR A 19 -12.47 7.48 2.08
CA THR A 19 -13.42 7.19 1.00
C THR A 19 -12.75 6.92 -0.35
N LEU A 20 -11.42 6.73 -0.38
CA LEU A 20 -10.58 6.56 -1.59
C LEU A 20 -10.64 7.72 -2.59
N LYS A 21 -10.95 8.92 -2.14
CA LYS A 21 -10.79 10.13 -2.95
C LYS A 21 -9.33 10.57 -2.87
N LEU A 22 -8.48 10.02 -3.74
CA LEU A 22 -7.01 10.22 -3.69
C LEU A 22 -6.49 11.35 -4.60
N GLY A 23 -7.39 12.06 -5.29
CA GLY A 23 -7.05 13.05 -6.30
C GLY A 23 -6.87 12.46 -7.69
N GLU A 24 -6.93 13.33 -8.71
CA GLU A 24 -6.84 12.95 -10.11
C GLU A 24 -5.55 12.15 -10.42
N GLY A 25 -5.71 10.96 -11.00
CA GLY A 25 -4.61 10.08 -11.40
C GLY A 25 -4.16 9.06 -10.35
N TYR A 26 -4.64 9.15 -9.11
CA TYR A 26 -4.23 8.22 -8.04
C TYR A 26 -5.22 7.07 -7.77
N GLU A 27 -6.44 7.14 -8.28
CA GLU A 27 -7.47 6.10 -8.08
C GLU A 27 -7.10 4.72 -8.65
N GLU A 28 -6.36 4.69 -9.77
CA GLU A 28 -5.89 3.47 -10.44
C GLU A 28 -4.37 3.26 -10.29
N SER A 29 -3.71 4.07 -9.46
CA SER A 29 -2.25 4.00 -9.30
C SER A 29 -1.82 2.69 -8.64
N ALA A 30 -0.75 2.10 -9.17
CA ALA A 30 -0.11 0.95 -8.54
C ALA A 30 0.63 1.40 -7.26
N CYS A 31 0.14 0.95 -6.11
CA CYS A 31 0.73 1.27 -4.81
C CYS A 31 1.83 0.27 -4.43
N LEU A 32 2.91 0.78 -3.83
CA LEU A 32 3.98 -0.03 -3.24
C LEU A 32 3.83 -0.06 -1.72
N PHE A 33 3.93 -1.24 -1.12
CA PHE A 33 4.05 -1.36 0.33
C PHE A 33 5.50 -1.24 0.79
N ILE A 34 5.72 -0.96 2.07
CA ILE A 34 7.03 -0.55 2.64
C ILE A 34 8.14 -1.52 2.26
N SER A 35 7.85 -2.82 2.32
CA SER A 35 8.81 -3.87 2.00
C SER A 35 9.22 -3.94 0.53
N GLU A 36 8.32 -3.60 -0.40
CA GLU A 36 8.69 -3.47 -1.82
C GLU A 36 9.57 -2.26 -2.05
N VAL A 37 9.23 -1.12 -1.42
CA VAL A 37 10.05 0.08 -1.50
C VAL A 37 11.46 -0.21 -1.00
N LYS A 38 11.61 -0.95 0.10
CA LYS A 38 12.92 -1.39 0.59
C LYS A 38 13.69 -2.17 -0.46
N ILE A 39 13.10 -3.21 -1.05
CA ILE A 39 13.75 -4.03 -2.10
C ILE A 39 14.18 -3.17 -3.29
N LEU A 40 13.32 -2.25 -3.74
CA LEU A 40 13.62 -1.36 -4.86
C LEU A 40 14.77 -0.41 -4.56
N LEU A 41 14.84 0.13 -3.34
CA LEU A 41 15.93 1.01 -2.90
C LEU A 41 17.25 0.25 -2.77
N GLU A 42 17.24 -0.98 -2.25
CA GLU A 42 18.42 -1.85 -2.14
C GLU A 42 18.96 -2.25 -3.52
N ALA A 43 18.08 -2.50 -4.49
CA ALA A 43 18.47 -2.82 -5.87
C ALA A 43 19.03 -1.60 -6.62
N THR A 44 18.57 -0.39 -6.27
CA THR A 44 18.90 0.83 -7.01
C THR A 44 20.25 1.44 -6.59
N GLN A 45 20.72 1.21 -5.36
CA GLN A 45 21.97 1.71 -4.75
C GLN A 45 22.71 2.79 -5.56
N ARG A 46 22.32 4.06 -5.35
CA ARG A 46 22.87 5.20 -6.08
C ARG A 46 23.95 5.93 -5.28
N PRO A 47 25.07 6.34 -5.90
CA PRO A 47 25.97 7.30 -5.29
C PRO A 47 25.31 8.69 -5.22
N ASN A 48 25.60 9.46 -4.16
CA ASN A 48 25.08 10.82 -3.90
C ASN A 48 23.54 10.91 -3.80
N THR A 49 23.00 10.38 -2.71
CA THR A 49 21.57 10.39 -2.42
C THR A 49 21.13 11.69 -1.73
N SER A 50 19.89 12.11 -1.98
CA SER A 50 19.32 13.27 -1.30
C SER A 50 18.98 12.96 0.16
N GLU A 51 18.80 14.00 0.98
CA GLU A 51 18.33 13.85 2.37
C GLU A 51 16.99 13.10 2.44
N VAL A 52 16.07 13.39 1.51
CA VAL A 52 14.78 12.69 1.40
C VAL A 52 15.01 11.19 1.18
N TYR A 53 15.89 10.83 0.25
CA TYR A 53 16.22 9.43 -0.01
C TYR A 53 16.76 8.74 1.25
N GLN A 54 17.68 9.37 1.98
CA GLN A 54 18.24 8.79 3.19
C GLN A 54 17.19 8.61 4.29
N LYS A 55 16.29 9.58 4.46
CA LYS A 55 15.16 9.47 5.39
C LYS A 55 14.22 8.34 4.99
N THR A 56 13.92 8.19 3.70
CA THR A 56 13.10 7.07 3.19
C THR A 56 13.78 5.73 3.45
N VAL A 57 15.09 5.59 3.18
CA VAL A 57 15.86 4.37 3.49
C VAL A 57 15.78 4.02 4.97
N ASN A 58 15.97 5.00 5.85
CA ASN A 58 15.87 4.78 7.29
C ASN A 58 14.46 4.34 7.70
N TYR A 59 13.42 4.99 7.18
CA TYR A 59 12.02 4.65 7.44
C TYR A 59 11.69 3.22 6.98
N VAL A 60 12.01 2.87 5.74
CA VAL A 60 11.68 1.53 5.23
C VAL A 60 12.49 0.44 5.92
N ASN A 61 13.70 0.72 6.40
CA ASN A 61 14.47 -0.24 7.20
C ASN A 61 13.86 -0.46 8.58
N GLN A 62 13.33 0.58 9.21
CA GLN A 62 12.71 0.51 10.53
C GLN A 62 11.32 -0.16 10.51
N PHE A 63 10.49 0.17 9.52
CA PHE A 63 9.10 -0.28 9.44
C PHE A 63 8.88 -1.43 8.47
N ASN A 64 9.95 -2.04 7.97
CA ASN A 64 9.85 -3.21 7.12
C ASN A 64 9.06 -4.33 7.79
N ARG A 65 7.99 -4.82 7.15
CA ARG A 65 7.20 -5.94 7.66
C ARG A 65 7.67 -7.28 7.13
N PHE A 66 8.20 -7.28 5.91
CA PHE A 66 8.68 -8.47 5.22
C PHE A 66 10.15 -8.33 4.82
N THR A 67 11.05 -9.11 5.42
CA THR A 67 12.49 -9.10 5.17
C THR A 67 12.91 -10.02 4.03
N ASN A 68 12.13 -11.06 3.72
CA ASN A 68 12.40 -11.97 2.64
C ASN A 68 11.71 -11.50 1.34
N ALA A 69 12.48 -11.30 0.28
CA ALA A 69 11.98 -10.86 -1.02
C ALA A 69 11.00 -11.85 -1.67
N ASP A 70 11.15 -13.15 -1.42
CA ASP A 70 10.22 -14.16 -1.94
C ASP A 70 8.88 -14.09 -1.20
N VAL A 71 8.90 -13.81 0.09
CA VAL A 71 7.67 -13.57 0.86
C VAL A 71 6.96 -12.29 0.40
N VAL A 72 7.70 -11.22 0.10
CA VAL A 72 7.13 -10.01 -0.51
C VAL A 72 6.43 -10.32 -1.83
N ARG A 73 7.02 -11.17 -2.67
CA ARG A 73 6.41 -11.61 -3.95
C ARG A 73 5.15 -12.43 -3.73
N GLU A 74 5.14 -13.36 -2.78
CA GLU A 74 3.96 -14.18 -2.48
C GLU A 74 2.82 -13.33 -1.89
N VAL A 75 3.13 -12.37 -1.00
CA VAL A 75 2.12 -11.40 -0.51
C VAL A 75 1.53 -10.62 -1.68
N ARG A 76 2.36 -10.08 -2.58
CA ARG A 76 1.91 -9.36 -3.78
C ARG A 76 1.09 -10.24 -4.71
N LYS A 77 1.42 -11.53 -4.83
CA LYS A 77 0.67 -12.50 -5.62
C LYS A 77 -0.72 -12.72 -5.02
N GLY A 78 -0.84 -12.95 -3.72
CA GLY A 78 -2.12 -13.13 -3.03
C GLY A 78 -3.04 -11.90 -3.16
N MET A 79 -2.48 -10.69 -3.17
CA MET A 79 -3.24 -9.46 -3.46
C MET A 79 -3.84 -9.41 -4.88
N ASN A 80 -3.25 -10.12 -5.84
CA ASN A 80 -3.67 -10.16 -7.24
C ASN A 80 -4.57 -11.37 -7.56
N GLU A 81 -4.87 -12.22 -6.57
CA GLU A 81 -5.75 -13.37 -6.71
C GLU A 81 -7.22 -12.97 -6.53
N GLU A 82 -8.13 -13.72 -7.17
CA GLU A 82 -9.57 -13.54 -6.94
C GLU A 82 -9.98 -14.18 -5.62
N PRO A 83 -10.96 -13.60 -4.88
CA PRO A 83 -11.73 -12.41 -5.25
C PRO A 83 -11.07 -11.08 -4.81
N ILE A 84 -9.91 -11.13 -4.16
CA ILE A 84 -9.29 -9.98 -3.50
C ILE A 84 -9.01 -8.83 -4.48
N ARG A 85 -8.45 -9.14 -5.65
CA ARG A 85 -8.08 -8.10 -6.64
C ARG A 85 -9.25 -7.33 -7.24
N THR A 86 -10.45 -7.92 -7.27
CA THR A 86 -11.65 -7.28 -7.82
C THR A 86 -12.39 -6.48 -6.76
N ILE A 87 -12.27 -6.88 -5.51
CA ILE A 87 -12.94 -6.24 -4.37
C ILE A 87 -12.14 -5.04 -3.84
N LEU A 88 -10.82 -5.18 -3.71
CA LEU A 88 -9.96 -4.21 -3.03
C LEU A 88 -9.08 -3.42 -4.01
N LYS A 89 -8.85 -2.14 -3.69
CA LYS A 89 -7.98 -1.25 -4.46
C LYS A 89 -6.53 -1.31 -3.99
N GLY A 90 -5.60 -0.89 -4.85
CA GLY A 90 -4.15 -0.91 -4.55
C GLY A 90 -3.79 -0.20 -3.25
N PHE A 91 -4.46 0.93 -2.94
CA PHE A 91 -4.30 1.64 -1.67
C PHE A 91 -4.63 0.76 -0.47
N GLU A 92 -5.81 0.12 -0.49
CA GLU A 92 -6.30 -0.71 0.61
C GLU A 92 -5.40 -1.91 0.86
N LEU A 93 -5.03 -2.62 -0.21
CA LEU A 93 -4.12 -3.78 -0.15
C LEU A 93 -2.76 -3.37 0.44
N THR A 94 -2.26 -2.21 0.05
CA THR A 94 -1.00 -1.65 0.57
C THR A 94 -1.10 -1.31 2.05
N GLN A 95 -2.22 -0.72 2.50
CA GLN A 95 -2.45 -0.44 3.92
C GLN A 95 -2.49 -1.74 4.74
N LEU A 96 -3.22 -2.76 4.28
CA LEU A 96 -3.32 -4.06 4.97
C LEU A 96 -1.94 -4.71 5.16
N ALA A 97 -1.10 -4.71 4.13
CA ALA A 97 0.25 -5.27 4.25
C ALA A 97 1.19 -4.45 5.14
N ASN A 98 1.09 -3.12 5.15
CA ASN A 98 1.92 -2.26 5.99
C ASN A 98 1.53 -2.34 7.47
N LEU A 99 0.23 -2.35 7.75
CA LEU A 99 -0.31 -2.36 9.10
C LEU A 99 -0.16 -3.76 9.74
N CYS A 100 -0.29 -4.82 8.94
CA CYS A 100 -0.33 -6.20 9.42
C CYS A 100 -1.40 -6.39 10.51
N CYS A 101 -2.62 -5.88 10.27
CA CYS A 101 -3.74 -6.05 11.19
C CYS A 101 -4.00 -7.52 11.48
N GLU A 102 -4.36 -7.84 12.71
CA GLU A 102 -4.61 -9.22 13.15
C GLU A 102 -6.08 -9.61 13.02
N GLU A 103 -6.98 -8.63 13.15
CA GLU A 103 -8.43 -8.84 13.14
C GLU A 103 -9.11 -7.99 12.06
N ALA A 104 -10.19 -8.53 11.46
CA ALA A 104 -10.99 -7.84 10.46
C ALA A 104 -11.59 -6.52 10.99
N GLU A 105 -12.00 -6.50 12.26
CA GLU A 105 -12.51 -5.29 12.93
C GLU A 105 -11.44 -4.19 12.99
N GLU A 106 -10.21 -4.54 13.38
CA GLU A 106 -9.07 -3.62 13.40
C GLU A 106 -8.77 -3.09 11.99
N ALA A 107 -8.73 -3.97 10.99
CA ALA A 107 -8.49 -3.59 9.61
C ALA A 107 -9.53 -2.60 9.09
N LYS A 108 -10.81 -2.82 9.36
CA LYS A 108 -11.90 -1.91 8.97
C LYS A 108 -11.89 -0.60 9.75
N ALA A 109 -11.45 -0.61 11.02
CA ALA A 109 -11.30 0.60 11.81
C ALA A 109 -10.14 1.48 11.30
N LEU A 110 -9.02 0.88 10.92
CA LEU A 110 -7.83 1.59 10.43
C LEU A 110 -7.92 1.98 8.95
N VAL A 111 -8.66 1.20 8.14
CA VAL A 111 -8.87 1.43 6.71
C VAL A 111 -10.38 1.47 6.41
N PRO A 112 -11.05 2.61 6.69
CA PRO A 112 -12.52 2.70 6.65
C PRO A 112 -13.14 2.38 5.29
N SER A 113 -12.40 2.55 4.20
CA SER A 113 -12.87 2.25 2.85
C SER A 113 -13.18 0.76 2.62
N LEU A 114 -12.71 -0.13 3.51
CA LEU A 114 -12.99 -1.57 3.49
C LEU A 114 -14.41 -1.92 3.97
N ALA A 115 -15.04 -1.06 4.78
CA ALA A 115 -16.18 -1.42 5.64
C ALA A 115 -17.32 -2.15 4.90
N ASN A 116 -17.63 -1.74 3.67
CA ASN A 116 -18.73 -2.26 2.86
C ASN A 116 -18.28 -3.04 1.61
N LYS A 117 -16.99 -3.35 1.46
CA LYS A 117 -16.45 -4.01 0.27
C LYS A 117 -16.25 -5.51 0.43
N ILE A 118 -15.84 -5.92 1.62
CA ILE A 118 -15.47 -7.29 1.94
C ILE A 118 -16.12 -7.70 3.26
N ASP A 119 -16.63 -8.92 3.33
CA ASP A 119 -17.15 -9.49 4.57
C ASP A 119 -16.01 -9.80 5.55
N ASP A 120 -16.34 -9.88 6.84
CA ASP A 120 -15.34 -10.06 7.89
C ASP A 120 -14.61 -11.40 7.77
N ASP A 121 -15.31 -12.48 7.37
CA ASP A 121 -14.72 -13.81 7.23
C ASP A 121 -13.70 -13.84 6.06
N ALA A 122 -14.06 -13.29 4.90
CA ALA A 122 -13.16 -13.18 3.76
C ALA A 122 -11.95 -12.28 4.05
N LEU A 123 -12.17 -11.16 4.74
CA LEU A 123 -11.08 -10.28 5.16
C LEU A 123 -10.17 -10.99 6.16
N GLN A 124 -10.72 -11.66 7.16
CA GLN A 124 -9.94 -12.40 8.16
C GLN A 124 -9.09 -13.49 7.51
N ASN A 125 -9.65 -14.24 6.56
CA ASN A 125 -8.91 -15.26 5.81
C ASN A 125 -7.73 -14.67 5.03
N PHE A 126 -7.92 -13.49 4.42
CA PHE A 126 -6.85 -12.78 3.73
C PHE A 126 -5.76 -12.28 4.70
N LEU A 127 -6.15 -11.69 5.84
CA LEU A 127 -5.22 -11.24 6.88
C LEU A 127 -4.39 -12.42 7.42
N ASN A 128 -5.03 -13.55 7.74
CA ASN A 128 -4.37 -14.76 8.20
C ASN A 128 -3.33 -15.24 7.20
N THR A 129 -3.65 -15.22 5.89
CA THR A 129 -2.71 -15.60 4.83
C THR A 129 -1.46 -14.71 4.83
N ILE A 130 -1.62 -13.39 4.94
CA ILE A 130 -0.49 -12.43 5.01
C ILE A 130 0.34 -12.67 6.28
N LEU A 131 -0.33 -12.87 7.42
CA LEU A 131 0.34 -13.08 8.71
C LEU A 131 1.10 -14.40 8.76
N ASP A 132 0.57 -15.45 8.13
CA ASP A 132 1.27 -16.72 8.05
C ASP A 132 2.51 -16.61 7.17
N LEU A 133 2.41 -15.97 6.00
CA LEU A 133 3.57 -15.62 5.17
C LEU A 133 4.62 -14.80 5.96
N LYS A 134 4.15 -13.87 6.80
CA LYS A 134 5.02 -13.08 7.68
C LYS A 134 5.75 -13.95 8.71
N LYS A 135 5.15 -15.03 9.22
CA LYS A 135 5.80 -15.97 10.16
C LYS A 135 6.87 -16.81 9.47
N PHE A 136 6.61 -17.26 8.23
CA PHE A 136 7.50 -18.15 7.47
C PHE A 136 8.81 -17.52 6.98
N GLN A 137 8.94 -16.19 7.01
CA GLN A 137 10.18 -15.53 6.59
C GLN A 137 11.28 -15.48 7.65
N THR A 138 10.97 -15.95 8.88
CA THR A 138 11.86 -15.87 10.04
C THR A 138 12.80 -17.07 10.11
#